data_AF-A0A7J4ICU1-F1
#
_entry.id   AF-A0A7J4ICU1-F1
#
_cell.length_a   1.000
_cell.length_b   1.000
_cell.length_c   1.000
_cell.angle_alpha   90.00
_cell.angle_beta   90.00
_cell.angle_gamma   90.00
#
_symmetry.space_group_name_H-M   'P 1'
#
loop_
_entity.id
_entity.type
_entity.pdbx_description
1 polymer ?
#
loop_
_entity_poly.entity_id
_entity_poly.type
_entity_poly.pdbx_seq_one_letter_code
_entity_poly.pdbx_strand_id
1 'polypeptide(L)'
;MTYVIFEVKSAESGKIQTMLQDETVNRQSIVIRDATSLDIKGAVSYLKVEGSAEGLKRAEELAKELGMKKLSEKKAKKIEDKIKEQEDSAATGMGMIFD
;
A
#
# COMPACT_ATOMS: atom_id res chain seq x y z
N MET A 1 -0.43 -11.62 -9.71
CA MET A 1 -1.06 -10.30 -9.94
C MET A 1 0.03 -9.25 -9.83
N THR A 2 -0.09 -8.14 -10.55
CA THR A 2 0.91 -7.06 -10.57
C THR A 2 0.52 -5.99 -9.57
N TYR A 3 1.49 -5.46 -8.83
CA TYR A 3 1.27 -4.41 -7.84
C TYR A 3 2.33 -3.31 -7.91
N VAL A 4 1.99 -2.15 -7.39
CA VAL A 4 2.91 -1.03 -7.15
C VAL A 4 2.77 -0.55 -5.71
N ILE A 5 3.88 -0.12 -5.11
CA ILE A 5 3.87 0.43 -3.75
C ILE A 5 4.46 1.83 -3.76
N PHE A 6 3.73 2.75 -3.15
CA PHE A 6 4.15 4.13 -2.96
C PHE A 6 4.48 4.39 -1.49
N GLU A 7 5.53 5.18 -1.27
CA GLU A 7 5.92 5.73 0.01
C GLU A 7 5.41 7.17 0.09
N VAL A 8 4.61 7.44 1.13
CA VAL A 8 4.02 8.75 1.42
C VAL A 8 4.45 9.15 2.81
N LYS A 9 4.90 10.38 3.03
CA LYS A 9 5.20 10.85 4.40
C LYS A 9 3.91 10.89 5.22
N SER A 10 3.96 10.55 6.51
CA SER A 10 2.77 10.60 7.36
C SER A 10 2.13 11.99 7.42
N ALA A 11 2.95 13.05 7.34
CA ALA A 11 2.51 14.45 7.22
C ALA A 11 1.73 14.74 5.93
N GLU A 12 1.88 13.91 4.91
CA GLU A 12 1.26 14.04 3.59
C GLU A 12 0.23 12.93 3.35
N SER A 13 -0.25 12.28 4.41
CA SER A 13 -1.26 11.20 4.34
C SER A 13 -2.54 11.62 3.61
N GLY A 14 -2.90 12.91 3.59
CA GLY A 14 -4.02 13.44 2.79
C GLY A 14 -3.88 13.19 1.28
N LYS A 15 -2.65 13.02 0.77
CA LYS A 15 -2.42 12.63 -0.63
C LYS A 15 -2.96 11.23 -0.92
N ILE A 16 -2.89 10.31 0.05
CA ILE A 16 -3.44 8.96 -0.10
C ILE A 16 -4.95 9.06 -0.32
N GLN A 17 -5.65 9.86 0.49
CA GLN A 17 -7.09 10.09 0.30
C GLN A 17 -7.41 10.66 -1.08
N THR A 18 -6.59 11.59 -1.57
CA THR A 18 -6.75 12.15 -2.93
C THR A 18 -6.60 11.06 -4.00
N MET A 19 -5.64 10.15 -3.86
CA MET A 19 -5.49 9.01 -4.78
C MET A 19 -6.69 8.05 -4.70
N LEU A 20 -7.26 7.82 -3.51
CA LEU A 20 -8.44 6.96 -3.33
C LEU A 20 -9.73 7.55 -3.95
N GLN A 21 -9.77 8.85 -4.22
CA GLN A 21 -10.91 9.49 -4.88
C GLN A 21 -10.93 9.22 -6.39
N ASP A 22 -9.83 8.78 -6.99
CA ASP A 22 -9.79 8.44 -8.41
C ASP A 22 -10.57 7.14 -8.65
N GLU A 23 -11.56 7.18 -9.54
CA GLU A 23 -12.45 6.06 -9.80
C GLU A 23 -11.73 4.83 -10.37
N THR A 24 -10.64 5.03 -11.11
CA THR A 24 -9.89 3.94 -11.74
C THR A 24 -8.98 3.26 -10.72
N VAL A 25 -8.33 4.04 -9.85
CA VAL A 25 -7.50 3.49 -8.76
C VAL A 25 -8.37 2.82 -7.69
N ASN A 26 -9.49 3.43 -7.28
CA ASN A 26 -10.38 2.90 -6.25
C ASN A 26 -10.97 1.52 -6.60
N ARG A 27 -11.14 1.21 -7.90
CA ARG A 27 -11.57 -0.11 -8.37
C ARG A 27 -10.51 -1.22 -8.20
N GLN A 28 -9.27 -0.88 -7.84
CA GLN A 28 -8.20 -1.83 -7.62
C GLN A 28 -8.17 -2.30 -6.16
N SER A 29 -7.38 -3.34 -5.87
CA SER A 29 -7.10 -3.75 -4.50
C SER A 29 -6.09 -2.78 -3.88
N ILE A 30 -6.48 -2.14 -2.78
CA ILE A 30 -5.66 -1.11 -2.13
C ILE A 30 -5.40 -1.49 -0.69
N VAL A 31 -4.12 -1.46 -0.29
CA VAL A 31 -3.70 -1.71 1.09
C VAL A 31 -2.86 -0.54 1.58
N ILE A 32 -3.22 0.00 2.74
CA ILE A 32 -2.52 1.10 3.40
C ILE A 32 -1.94 0.58 4.72
N ARG A 33 -0.63 0.74 4.88
CA ARG A 33 0.08 0.36 6.11
C ARG A 33 1.14 1.37 6.47
N ASP A 34 1.14 1.78 7.74
CA ASP A 34 2.19 2.66 8.26
C ASP A 34 3.49 1.90 8.47
N ALA A 35 4.63 2.58 8.28
CA ALA A 35 5.93 2.00 8.50
C ALA A 35 6.09 1.47 9.94
N THR A 36 5.56 2.21 10.92
CA THR A 36 5.53 1.80 12.32
C THR A 36 4.78 0.50 12.53
N SER A 37 3.67 0.30 11.83
CA SER A 37 2.89 -0.94 11.90
C SER A 37 3.69 -2.10 11.35
N LEU A 38 4.52 -1.90 10.33
CA LEU A 38 5.35 -2.95 9.71
C LEU A 38 6.71 -3.17 10.41
N ASP A 39 6.93 -2.65 11.62
CA ASP A 39 8.23 -2.64 12.31
C ASP A 39 9.36 -1.99 11.49
N ILE A 40 9.01 -0.98 10.68
CA ILE A 40 9.94 -0.19 9.89
C ILE A 40 10.08 1.19 10.53
N LYS A 41 11.33 1.61 10.74
CA LYS A 41 11.61 2.98 11.24
C LYS A 41 11.28 4.01 10.17
N GLY A 42 10.37 4.93 10.48
CA GLY A 42 10.04 6.08 9.65
C GLY A 42 8.63 6.61 9.92
N ALA A 43 8.43 7.90 9.70
CA ALA A 43 7.10 8.53 9.69
C ALA A 43 6.57 8.56 8.24
N VAL A 44 6.39 7.37 7.67
CA VAL A 44 5.86 7.18 6.32
C VAL A 44 4.78 6.11 6.32
N SER A 45 3.86 6.22 5.38
CA SER A 45 2.80 5.26 5.09
C SER A 45 3.05 4.66 3.72
N TYR A 46 2.85 3.35 3.61
CA TYR A 46 2.96 2.60 2.37
C TYR A 46 1.57 2.35 1.80
N LEU A 47 1.40 2.73 0.54
CA LEU A 47 0.17 2.51 -0.23
C LEU A 47 0.48 1.47 -1.31
N LYS A 48 -0.06 0.27 -1.15
CA LYS A 48 -0.04 -0.77 -2.17
C LYS A 48 -1.29 -0.67 -3.02
N VAL A 49 -1.11 -0.68 -4.33
CA VAL A 49 -2.18 -0.81 -5.32
C VAL A 49 -1.88 -2.07 -6.13
N GLU A 50 -2.82 -3.02 -6.14
CA GLU A 50 -2.74 -4.28 -6.87
C GLU A 50 -3.98 -4.44 -7.75
N GLY A 51 -3.78 -4.76 -9.03
CA GLY A 51 -4.89 -4.88 -9.95
C GLY A 51 -4.49 -4.89 -11.42
N SER A 52 -5.33 -4.27 -12.25
CA SER A 52 -5.13 -4.21 -13.70
C SER A 52 -3.99 -3.25 -14.08
N ALA A 53 -3.35 -3.50 -15.23
CA ALA A 53 -2.28 -2.63 -15.73
C ALA A 53 -2.73 -1.17 -15.91
N GLU A 54 -3.99 -0.95 -16.27
CA GLU A 54 -4.60 0.37 -16.38
C GLU A 54 -4.70 1.07 -15.01
N GLY A 55 -5.19 0.37 -14.00
CA GLY A 55 -5.27 0.88 -12.63
C GLY A 55 -3.91 1.23 -12.05
N LEU A 56 -2.91 0.37 -12.28
CA LEU A 56 -1.53 0.61 -11.84
C LEU A 56 -0.92 1.82 -12.55
N LYS A 57 -1.13 1.95 -13.86
CA LYS A 57 -0.64 3.09 -14.64
C LYS A 57 -1.26 4.40 -14.14
N ARG A 58 -2.57 4.41 -13.88
CA ARG A 58 -3.26 5.57 -13.32
C ARG A 58 -2.74 5.95 -11.94
N ALA A 59 -2.52 4.95 -11.07
CA ALA A 59 -1.93 5.19 -9.76
C ALA A 59 -0.52 5.78 -9.85
N GLU A 60 0.30 5.35 -10.82
CA GLU A 60 1.62 5.94 -11.06
C GLU A 60 1.60 7.38 -11.57
N GLU A 61 0.62 7.72 -12.41
CA GLU A 61 0.41 9.10 -12.88
C GLU A 61 0.02 10.01 -11.70
N LEU A 62 -0.99 9.63 -10.94
CA LEU A 62 -1.43 10.36 -9.74
C LEU A 62 -0.34 10.46 -8.69
N ALA A 63 0.45 9.40 -8.49
CA ALA A 63 1.59 9.42 -7.59
C ALA A 63 2.60 10.51 -7.99
N LYS A 64 2.86 10.69 -9.29
CA LYS A 64 3.75 11.76 -9.78
C LYS A 64 3.14 13.14 -9.56
N GLU A 65 1.84 13.31 -9.85
CA GLU A 65 1.12 14.59 -9.64
C GLU A 65 1.10 15.00 -8.17
N LEU A 66 0.89 14.04 -7.26
CA LEU A 66 0.84 14.26 -5.82
C LEU A 66 2.25 14.29 -5.18
N GLY A 67 3.31 13.98 -5.95
CA GLY A 67 4.67 13.89 -5.43
C GLY A 67 4.90 12.73 -4.45
N MET A 68 4.16 11.64 -4.61
CA MET A 68 4.41 10.38 -3.93
C MET A 68 5.60 9.63 -4.53
N LYS A 69 6.31 8.87 -3.71
CA LYS A 69 7.52 8.18 -4.14
C LYS A 69 7.22 6.72 -4.45
N LYS A 70 7.26 6.33 -5.72
CA LYS A 70 7.20 4.91 -6.12
C LYS A 70 8.43 4.17 -5.58
N LEU A 71 8.20 3.06 -4.90
CA LEU A 71 9.29 2.19 -4.43
C LEU A 71 9.85 1.36 -5.59
N SER A 72 11.15 1.08 -5.53
CA SER A 72 11.77 0.10 -6.43
C SER A 72 11.29 -1.30 -6.11
N GLU A 73 11.30 -2.21 -7.09
CA GLU A 73 10.82 -3.59 -6.93
C GLU A 73 11.40 -4.31 -5.70
N LYS A 74 12.69 -4.13 -5.42
CA LYS A 74 13.34 -4.71 -4.23
C LYS A 74 12.72 -4.22 -2.92
N LYS A 75 12.45 -2.91 -2.82
CA LYS A 75 11.81 -2.34 -1.64
C LYS A 75 10.33 -2.70 -1.59
N ALA A 76 9.62 -2.59 -2.71
CA ALA A 76 8.23 -2.95 -2.82
C ALA A 76 8.00 -4.41 -2.38
N LYS A 77 8.82 -5.35 -2.84
CA LYS A 77 8.75 -6.75 -2.39
C LYS A 77 8.94 -6.91 -0.88
N LYS A 78 9.93 -6.24 -0.30
CA LYS A 78 10.16 -6.27 1.16
C LYS A 78 8.98 -5.74 1.96
N ILE A 79 8.32 -4.67 1.48
CA ILE A 79 7.12 -4.12 2.11
C ILE A 79 5.95 -5.09 1.94
N GLU A 80 5.74 -5.63 0.74
CA GLU A 80 4.69 -6.60 0.45
C GLU A 80 4.78 -7.85 1.33
N ASP A 81 5.99 -8.41 1.48
CA ASP A 81 6.23 -9.57 2.33
C ASP A 81 5.83 -9.27 3.79
N LYS A 82 6.17 -8.08 4.32
CA LYS A 82 5.76 -7.64 5.65
C LYS A 82 4.25 -7.42 5.78
N ILE A 83 3.60 -6.88 4.75
CA ILE A 83 2.14 -6.71 4.73
C ILE A 83 1.47 -8.08 4.82
N LYS A 84 1.92 -9.05 4.01
CA LYS A 84 1.43 -10.43 4.02
C LYS A 84 1.64 -11.13 5.36
N GLU A 85 2.83 -11.02 5.94
CA GLU A 85 3.12 -11.59 7.27
C GLU A 85 2.13 -11.10 8.34
N GLN A 86 1.75 -9.83 8.30
CA GLN A 86 0.75 -9.28 9.22
C GLN A 86 -0.68 -9.73 8.92
N GLU A 87 -1.04 -9.80 7.65
CA GLU A 87 -2.37 -10.27 7.24
C GLU A 87 -2.57 -11.76 7.61
N ASP A 88 -1.57 -12.60 7.37
CA ASP A 88 -1.59 -14.03 7.76
C ASP A 88 -1.62 -14.21 9.28
N SER A 89 -0.86 -13.41 10.03
CA SER A 89 -0.90 -13.44 11.49
C SER A 89 -2.28 -13.05 12.04
N ALA A 90 -2.94 -12.05 11.44
CA ALA A 90 -4.29 -11.65 11.82
C ALA A 90 -5.35 -12.71 11.47
N ALA A 91 -5.22 -13.36 10.31
CA ALA A 91 -6.11 -14.44 9.89
C ALA A 91 -5.99 -15.67 10.81
N THR A 92 -4.76 -16.02 11.21
CA THR A 92 -4.49 -17.17 12.10
C THR A 92 -4.96 -16.91 13.54
N GLY A 93 -4.86 -15.66 14.02
CA GLY A 93 -5.32 -15.28 15.37
C GLY A 93 -6.84 -15.37 15.57
N MET A 94 -7.65 -15.26 14.51
CA MET A 94 -9.10 -15.45 14.56
C MET A 94 -9.53 -16.93 14.51
N GLY A 95 -8.66 -17.82 14.00
CA GLY A 95 -8.92 -19.27 13.97
C GLY A 95 -8.90 -19.93 15.35
N MET A 96 -8.26 -19.31 16.35
CA MET A 96 -8.21 -19.81 17.73
C MET A 96 -9.35 -19.29 18.63
N ILE A 97 -10.24 -18.43 18.11
CA ILE A 97 -11.40 -17.91 18.88
C ILE A 97 -12.62 -18.84 18.75
N PHE A 98 -12.57 -19.83 17.86
CA PHE A 98 -13.65 -20.79 17.60
C PHE A 98 -13.25 -22.27 17.85
N ASP A 99 -12.34 -22.52 18.78
CA ASP A 99 -12.11 -23.86 19.37
C ASP A 99 -12.49 -23.85 20.86
#